data_AF-A0A934VXK6-F1
#
_entry.id   AF-A0A934VXK6-F1
#
_cell.length_a   1.000
_cell.length_b   1.000
_cell.length_c   1.000
_cell.angle_alpha   90.00
_cell.angle_beta   90.00
_cell.angle_gamma   90.00
#
_symmetry.space_group_name_H-M   'P 1'
#
loop_
_entity.id
_entity.type
_entity.pdbx_description
1 polymer ?
#
loop_
_entity_poly.entity_id
_entity_poly.type
_entity_poly.pdbx_seq_one_letter_code
_entity_poly.pdbx_strand_id
1 'polypeptide(L)'
;MSPLPQRKKTAEELAKLREGLGIPDAPPPGAPGVARELRNQPANPANAPSPQKPLPQAGSAPLPPPAPAKPVRSLKKSERLPAPTSASSEPRTSLPSYRHSQQDLDELRRREAFTAQSPAIQLQEITAHPALIGVGYALVVGTLISAIMHTHGAILLSCGAIALALSGYMFIKKKRSRHHAGFIAILVIFTLIFSALYYFPQLRNAT
;
A
#
# COMPACT_ATOMS: atom_id res chain seq x y z
N MET A 1 -3.09 18.06 23.53
CA MET A 1 -2.18 19.17 23.21
C MET A 1 -1.00 18.63 22.43
N SER A 2 -0.74 19.21 21.25
CA SER A 2 0.59 19.64 20.79
C SER A 2 0.36 20.36 19.46
N PRO A 3 0.45 21.69 19.40
CA PRO A 3 0.35 22.40 18.12
C PRO A 3 1.49 21.88 17.23
N LEU A 4 1.14 21.39 16.05
CA LEU A 4 2.11 20.94 15.06
C LEU A 4 3.13 22.07 14.85
N PRO A 5 4.44 21.78 14.88
CA PRO A 5 5.47 22.79 14.72
C PRO A 5 5.32 23.44 13.35
N GLN A 6 4.86 24.69 13.33
CA GLN A 6 4.87 25.51 12.13
C GLN A 6 6.33 25.78 11.76
N ARG A 7 6.86 24.97 10.85
CA ARG A 7 8.12 25.27 10.18
C ARG A 7 7.91 26.56 9.39
N LYS A 8 8.42 27.68 9.91
CA LYS A 8 8.55 28.93 9.18
C LYS A 8 9.53 28.70 8.03
N LYS A 9 9.02 28.37 6.84
CA LYS A 9 9.84 28.29 5.63
C LYS A 9 10.37 29.69 5.30
N THR A 10 11.64 29.77 4.96
CA THR A 10 12.30 31.04 4.64
C THR A 10 11.80 31.57 3.30
N ALA A 11 11.86 32.90 3.10
CA ALA A 11 11.34 33.55 1.90
C ALA A 11 11.96 33.03 0.60
N GLU A 12 13.23 32.59 0.67
CA GLU A 12 13.96 32.01 -0.46
C GLU A 12 13.45 30.61 -0.86
N GLU A 13 13.02 29.79 0.11
CA GLU A 13 12.41 28.49 -0.17
C GLU A 13 11.03 28.65 -0.83
N LEU A 14 10.29 29.68 -0.45
CA LEU A 14 9.02 30.05 -1.09
C LEU A 14 9.23 30.53 -2.52
N ALA A 15 10.31 31.27 -2.81
CA ALA A 15 10.66 31.70 -4.16
C ALA A 15 10.99 30.51 -5.07
N LYS A 16 11.82 29.56 -4.60
CA LYS A 16 12.13 28.32 -5.33
C LYS A 16 10.89 27.44 -5.61
N LEU A 17 9.96 27.38 -4.65
CA LEU A 17 8.70 26.66 -4.84
C LEU A 17 7.80 27.34 -5.87
N ARG A 18 7.80 28.67 -5.94
CA ARG A 18 7.03 29.44 -6.93
C ARG A 18 7.62 29.30 -8.34
N GLU A 19 8.95 29.29 -8.46
CA GLU A 19 9.66 29.04 -9.71
C GLU A 19 9.34 27.64 -10.27
N GLY A 20 9.30 26.61 -9.41
CA GLY A 20 8.90 25.25 -9.80
C GLY A 20 7.41 25.09 -10.17
N LEU A 21 6.56 26.03 -9.75
CA LEU A 21 5.12 26.07 -10.07
C LEU A 21 4.80 26.95 -11.29
N GLY A 22 5.82 27.53 -11.94
CA GLY A 22 5.68 28.25 -13.21
C GLY A 22 4.87 29.54 -13.14
N ILE A 23 4.80 30.21 -11.98
CA ILE A 23 4.08 31.47 -11.82
C ILE A 23 5.05 32.63 -12.06
N PRO A 24 4.91 33.40 -13.16
CA PRO A 24 5.80 34.52 -13.45
C PRO A 24 5.63 35.65 -12.43
N ASP A 25 6.75 36.22 -11.99
CA ASP A 25 6.80 37.30 -11.02
C ASP A 25 6.03 38.54 -11.51
N ALA A 26 4.91 38.85 -10.84
CA ALA A 26 4.31 40.16 -10.93
C ALA A 26 5.11 41.13 -10.05
N PRO A 27 5.63 42.25 -10.58
CA PRO A 27 6.44 43.17 -9.80
C PRO A 27 5.57 43.94 -8.79
N PRO A 28 6.05 44.15 -7.54
CA PRO A 28 5.40 45.04 -6.59
C PRO A 28 5.42 46.50 -7.10
N PRO A 29 4.43 47.32 -6.71
CA PRO A 29 4.21 48.65 -7.26
C PRO A 29 5.26 49.62 -6.73
N GLY A 30 6.20 50.07 -7.57
CA GLY A 30 7.17 51.08 -7.13
C GLY A 30 8.46 51.30 -7.92
N ALA A 31 8.64 50.75 -9.13
CA ALA A 31 9.83 51.07 -9.95
C ALA A 31 9.44 51.61 -11.34
N PRO A 32 9.72 52.90 -11.62
CA PRO A 32 9.56 53.50 -12.95
C PRO A 32 10.76 53.15 -13.84
N GLY A 33 10.49 52.61 -15.03
CA GLY A 33 11.54 52.22 -15.98
C GLY A 33 10.97 51.71 -17.30
N VAL A 34 10.22 52.56 -17.98
CA VAL A 34 9.74 52.35 -19.35
C VAL A 34 10.89 52.72 -20.29
N ALA A 35 11.36 51.81 -21.14
CA ALA A 35 11.91 52.15 -22.47
C ALA A 35 12.41 50.92 -23.25
N ARG A 36 11.92 50.80 -24.49
CA ARG A 36 12.58 50.17 -25.67
C ARG A 36 12.68 48.63 -25.66
N GLU A 37 12.44 47.88 -26.73
CA GLU A 37 12.22 48.21 -28.13
C GLU A 37 11.58 46.98 -28.81
N LEU A 38 10.59 47.22 -29.66
CA LEU A 38 10.25 46.36 -30.78
C LEU A 38 11.51 46.03 -31.60
N ARG A 39 11.80 44.76 -31.91
CA ARG A 39 12.55 44.43 -33.13
C ARG A 39 12.26 43.03 -33.69
N ASN A 40 11.26 42.99 -34.56
CA ASN A 40 11.29 42.45 -35.93
C ASN A 40 11.90 41.05 -36.20
N GLN A 41 11.04 40.10 -36.64
CA GLN A 41 10.96 39.45 -37.98
C GLN A 41 12.25 39.12 -38.79
N PRO A 42 12.24 38.22 -39.82
CA PRO A 42 11.24 37.23 -40.30
C PRO A 42 11.88 35.87 -40.75
N ALA A 43 11.20 35.12 -41.65
CA ALA A 43 11.27 33.68 -41.90
C ALA A 43 11.84 33.21 -43.28
N ASN A 44 12.25 31.92 -43.32
CA ASN A 44 12.17 30.92 -44.43
C ASN A 44 13.10 31.08 -45.69
N PRO A 45 13.20 30.10 -46.63
CA PRO A 45 13.39 28.62 -46.60
C PRO A 45 14.51 28.11 -47.58
N ALA A 46 14.70 26.78 -47.66
CA ALA A 46 15.09 25.98 -48.84
C ALA A 46 16.56 25.91 -49.32
N ASN A 47 17.21 24.74 -49.13
CA ASN A 47 17.82 23.94 -50.21
C ASN A 47 18.37 22.58 -49.72
N ALA A 48 18.12 21.55 -50.53
CA ALA A 48 18.39 20.11 -50.33
C ALA A 48 19.85 19.70 -50.72
N PRO A 49 20.22 18.42 -51.05
CA PRO A 49 20.01 17.08 -50.43
C PRO A 49 21.29 16.17 -50.31
N SER A 50 21.18 15.05 -49.54
CA SER A 50 21.84 13.70 -49.70
C SER A 50 23.36 13.48 -49.36
N PRO A 51 23.93 12.23 -49.21
CA PRO A 51 23.38 10.84 -49.16
C PRO A 51 24.02 9.78 -48.18
N GLN A 52 23.38 8.59 -48.09
CA GLN A 52 23.91 7.20 -47.81
C GLN A 52 24.22 6.76 -46.35
N LYS A 53 23.91 5.53 -45.85
CA LYS A 53 23.88 4.14 -46.41
C LYS A 53 23.05 3.17 -45.47
N PRO A 54 22.87 1.82 -45.70
CA PRO A 54 21.57 1.13 -45.76
C PRO A 54 21.33 -0.13 -44.84
N LEU A 55 20.04 -0.44 -44.64
CA LEU A 55 19.28 -1.71 -44.40
C LEU A 55 19.93 -3.03 -43.86
N PRO A 56 19.21 -3.91 -43.11
CA PRO A 56 17.97 -4.57 -43.60
C PRO A 56 16.78 -4.81 -42.63
N GLN A 57 15.58 -4.55 -43.19
CA GLN A 57 14.30 -5.28 -43.13
C GLN A 57 13.76 -5.84 -41.80
N ALA A 58 12.80 -5.08 -41.26
CA ALA A 58 11.72 -5.59 -40.41
C ALA A 58 10.72 -6.40 -41.27
N GLY A 59 10.54 -7.68 -40.93
CA GLY A 59 9.44 -8.49 -41.41
C GLY A 59 8.12 -7.93 -40.88
N SER A 60 7.25 -7.53 -41.80
CA SER A 60 5.87 -7.14 -41.56
C SER A 60 5.03 -8.36 -41.16
N ALA A 61 4.92 -8.62 -39.86
CA ALA A 61 3.83 -9.43 -39.31
C ALA A 61 2.64 -8.51 -39.04
N PRO A 62 1.43 -8.77 -39.60
CA PRO A 62 0.24 -8.00 -39.27
C PRO A 62 -0.11 -8.16 -37.79
N LEU A 63 -0.20 -7.03 -37.07
CA LEU A 63 -0.74 -6.98 -35.71
C LEU A 63 -2.18 -7.53 -35.71
N PRO A 64 -2.54 -8.49 -34.84
CA PRO A 64 -3.92 -8.92 -34.71
C PRO A 64 -4.79 -7.76 -34.18
N PRO A 65 -6.04 -7.62 -34.65
CA PRO A 65 -6.93 -6.54 -34.22
C PRO A 65 -7.23 -6.64 -32.71
N PRO A 66 -7.46 -5.49 -32.03
CA PRO A 66 -7.75 -5.47 -30.60
C PRO A 66 -9.02 -6.26 -30.30
N ALA A 67 -8.90 -7.30 -29.48
CA ALA A 67 -10.04 -8.09 -29.04
C ALA A 67 -11.06 -7.19 -28.30
N PRO A 68 -12.37 -7.32 -28.56
CA PRO A 68 -13.39 -6.53 -27.89
C PRO A 68 -13.36 -6.83 -26.38
N ALA A 69 -13.30 -5.75 -25.58
CA ALA A 69 -13.33 -5.82 -24.13
C ALA A 69 -14.58 -6.58 -23.67
N LYS A 70 -14.37 -7.70 -22.97
CA LYS A 70 -15.46 -8.49 -22.37
C LYS A 70 -16.26 -7.59 -21.44
N PRO A 71 -17.58 -7.40 -21.64
CA PRO A 71 -18.40 -6.65 -20.71
C PRO A 71 -18.41 -7.39 -19.36
N VAL A 72 -17.84 -6.75 -18.35
CA VAL A 72 -17.89 -7.23 -16.96
C VAL A 72 -19.35 -7.16 -16.54
N ARG A 73 -19.95 -8.34 -16.44
CA ARG A 73 -21.30 -8.60 -15.95
C ARG A 73 -21.47 -7.90 -14.61
N SER A 74 -22.14 -6.75 -14.61
CA SER A 74 -22.54 -6.08 -13.38
C SER A 74 -23.29 -7.09 -12.52
N LEU A 75 -22.85 -7.23 -11.28
CA LEU A 75 -23.49 -8.07 -10.28
C LEU A 75 -24.98 -7.71 -10.28
N LYS A 76 -25.78 -8.69 -10.73
CA LYS A 76 -27.22 -8.56 -10.89
C LYS A 76 -27.81 -8.08 -9.57
N LYS A 77 -28.55 -6.98 -9.68
CA LYS A 77 -29.54 -6.42 -8.77
C LYS A 77 -30.73 -7.39 -8.53
N SER A 78 -30.45 -8.69 -8.35
CA SER A 78 -31.42 -9.79 -8.31
C SER A 78 -31.49 -10.57 -7.00
N GLU A 79 -30.84 -10.09 -5.93
CA GLU A 79 -31.18 -10.50 -4.55
C GLU A 79 -32.29 -9.65 -3.93
N ARG A 80 -33.06 -8.89 -4.74
CA ARG A 80 -34.37 -8.41 -4.32
C ARG A 80 -35.36 -9.57 -4.33
N LEU A 81 -35.40 -10.32 -3.23
CA LEU A 81 -36.56 -11.10 -2.87
C LEU A 81 -37.79 -10.16 -2.83
N PRO A 82 -38.96 -10.59 -3.34
CA PRO A 82 -40.21 -9.88 -3.13
C PRO A 82 -40.47 -9.80 -1.63
N ALA A 83 -40.63 -8.60 -1.09
CA ALA A 83 -41.16 -8.43 0.26
C ALA A 83 -42.55 -9.10 0.31
N PRO A 84 -42.88 -9.87 1.37
CA PRO A 84 -44.23 -10.35 1.55
C PRO A 84 -45.18 -9.16 1.58
N THR A 85 -46.21 -9.20 0.73
CA THR A 85 -47.31 -8.25 0.73
C THR A 85 -48.13 -8.49 1.99
N SER A 86 -47.67 -7.93 3.11
CA SER A 86 -48.49 -7.77 4.31
C SER A 86 -49.41 -6.59 4.05
N ALA A 87 -50.64 -6.89 3.62
CA ALA A 87 -51.75 -5.98 3.82
C ALA A 87 -51.96 -5.84 5.33
N SER A 88 -51.38 -4.80 5.91
CA SER A 88 -51.65 -4.37 7.28
C SER A 88 -51.40 -2.86 7.34
N SER A 89 -52.41 -2.16 7.82
CA SER A 89 -52.52 -0.72 8.05
C SER A 89 -51.24 -0.06 8.58
N GLU A 90 -50.99 1.15 8.08
CA GLU A 90 -49.92 2.08 8.49
C GLU A 90 -49.61 2.01 10.00
N PRO A 91 -48.33 2.14 10.35
CA PRO A 91 -47.94 3.38 11.00
C PRO A 91 -46.94 4.08 10.09
N ARG A 92 -47.28 5.31 9.67
CA ARG A 92 -46.30 6.25 9.14
C ARG A 92 -45.20 6.38 10.19
N THR A 93 -44.10 5.67 9.98
CA THR A 93 -42.85 6.00 10.63
C THR A 93 -42.43 7.32 10.04
N SER A 94 -42.94 8.42 10.60
CA SER A 94 -42.42 9.75 10.33
C SER A 94 -40.97 9.69 10.75
N LEU A 95 -40.07 9.55 9.77
CA LEU A 95 -38.66 9.74 10.02
C LEU A 95 -38.55 11.08 10.74
N PRO A 96 -37.94 11.15 11.95
CA PRO A 96 -37.77 12.40 12.64
C PRO A 96 -37.06 13.34 11.68
N SER A 97 -37.79 14.32 11.13
CA SER A 97 -37.22 15.41 10.35
C SER A 97 -36.60 16.40 11.33
N TYR A 98 -35.70 15.89 12.17
CA TYR A 98 -34.96 16.71 13.09
C TYR A 98 -33.81 17.34 12.31
N ARG A 99 -34.09 18.52 11.74
CA ARG A 99 -33.07 19.31 11.05
C ARG A 99 -32.05 19.75 12.09
N HIS A 100 -30.87 19.14 12.05
CA HIS A 100 -29.78 19.50 12.95
C HIS A 100 -29.42 20.96 12.76
N SER A 101 -29.18 21.67 13.87
CA SER A 101 -28.67 23.02 13.78
C SER A 101 -27.27 23.00 13.15
N GLN A 102 -26.84 24.11 12.53
CA GLN A 102 -25.47 24.17 11.97
C GLN A 102 -24.41 23.91 13.04
N GLN A 103 -24.68 24.35 14.27
CA GLN A 103 -23.84 24.08 15.43
C GLN A 103 -23.76 22.59 15.77
N ASP A 104 -24.89 21.86 15.75
CA ASP A 104 -24.90 20.41 15.94
C ASP A 104 -24.14 19.68 14.82
N LEU A 105 -24.26 20.15 13.57
CA LEU A 105 -23.53 19.59 12.44
C LEU A 105 -22.03 19.82 12.53
N ASP A 106 -21.61 20.99 13.00
CA ASP A 106 -20.20 21.29 13.25
C ASP A 106 -19.65 20.43 14.40
N GLU A 107 -20.44 20.21 15.45
CA GLU A 107 -20.07 19.33 16.56
C GLU A 107 -19.98 17.86 16.11
N LEU A 108 -20.91 17.39 15.28
CA LEU A 108 -20.86 16.07 14.65
C LEU A 108 -19.62 15.94 13.76
N ARG A 109 -19.35 16.90 12.87
CA ARG A 109 -18.12 16.88 12.05
C ARG A 109 -16.86 16.90 12.89
N ARG A 110 -16.86 17.58 14.04
CA ARG A 110 -15.74 17.58 14.98
C ARG A 110 -15.57 16.21 15.65
N ARG A 111 -16.67 15.59 16.11
CA ARG A 111 -16.66 14.23 16.67
C ARG A 111 -16.25 13.19 15.63
N GLU A 112 -16.76 13.30 14.42
CA GLU A 112 -16.38 12.47 13.28
C GLU A 112 -14.93 12.69 12.88
N ALA A 113 -14.39 13.90 12.94
CA ALA A 113 -12.96 14.14 12.68
C ALA A 113 -12.06 13.45 13.72
N PHE A 114 -12.51 13.32 14.97
CA PHE A 114 -11.79 12.56 16.01
C PHE A 114 -12.00 11.04 15.92
N THR A 115 -13.18 10.61 15.46
CA THR A 115 -13.54 9.18 15.36
C THR A 115 -13.09 8.56 14.05
N ALA A 116 -12.98 9.37 12.99
CA ALA A 116 -12.26 9.09 11.76
C ALA A 116 -10.74 9.15 11.99
N GLN A 117 -10.29 8.60 13.13
CA GLN A 117 -8.96 8.02 13.20
C GLN A 117 -8.76 7.24 11.91
N SER A 118 -7.69 7.58 11.20
CA SER A 118 -7.47 7.02 9.88
C SER A 118 -7.59 5.50 9.99
N PRO A 119 -8.31 4.83 9.07
CA PRO A 119 -8.44 3.38 9.11
C PRO A 119 -7.05 2.71 9.18
N ALA A 120 -6.01 3.37 8.68
CA ALA A 120 -4.62 2.97 8.81
C ALA A 120 -4.15 2.77 10.28
N ILE A 121 -4.52 3.64 11.22
CA ILE A 121 -4.12 3.50 12.64
C ILE A 121 -4.81 2.31 13.29
N GLN A 122 -6.12 2.12 13.03
CA GLN A 122 -6.85 0.95 13.52
C GLN A 122 -6.27 -0.36 12.93
N LEU A 123 -5.86 -0.35 11.66
CA LEU A 123 -5.19 -1.50 11.05
C LEU A 123 -3.80 -1.77 11.65
N GLN A 124 -3.04 -0.73 12.00
CA GLN A 124 -1.72 -0.88 12.64
C GLN A 124 -1.82 -1.51 14.03
N GLU A 125 -2.85 -1.19 14.79
CA GLU A 125 -3.03 -1.75 16.13
C GLU A 125 -3.37 -3.25 16.10
N ILE A 126 -4.15 -3.67 15.10
CA ILE A 126 -4.60 -5.06 14.93
C ILE A 126 -3.53 -5.94 14.26
N THR A 127 -2.68 -5.36 13.42
CA THR A 127 -1.68 -6.10 12.64
C THR A 127 -0.36 -6.17 13.39
N ALA A 128 0.35 -7.31 13.31
CA ALA A 128 1.71 -7.38 13.81
C ALA A 128 2.61 -6.46 12.96
N HIS A 129 3.61 -5.84 13.59
CA HIS A 129 4.56 -5.00 12.86
C HIS A 129 5.23 -5.83 11.76
N PRO A 130 5.29 -5.38 10.50
CA PRO A 130 5.84 -6.18 9.39
C PRO A 130 7.28 -6.63 9.64
N ALA A 131 8.06 -5.81 10.35
CA ALA A 131 9.39 -6.19 10.81
C ALA A 131 9.41 -7.45 11.70
N LEU A 132 8.44 -7.60 12.60
CA LEU A 132 8.35 -8.77 13.48
C LEU A 132 8.07 -10.05 12.68
N ILE A 133 7.19 -9.95 11.68
CA ILE A 133 6.92 -11.05 10.73
C ILE A 133 8.21 -11.40 9.97
N GLY A 134 8.92 -10.39 9.46
CA GLY A 134 10.19 -10.57 8.76
C GLY A 134 11.25 -11.27 9.62
N VAL A 135 11.42 -10.86 10.87
CA VAL A 135 12.33 -11.51 11.83
C VAL A 135 11.92 -12.96 12.07
N GLY A 136 10.63 -13.24 12.24
CA GLY A 136 10.13 -14.62 12.41
C GLY A 136 10.52 -15.52 11.24
N TYR A 137 10.28 -15.09 9.99
CA TYR A 137 10.68 -15.86 8.82
C TYR A 137 12.20 -15.98 8.66
N ALA A 138 12.97 -14.94 8.99
CA ALA A 138 14.43 -15.01 8.96
C ALA A 138 14.96 -16.07 9.93
N LEU A 139 14.36 -16.20 11.11
CA LEU A 139 14.70 -17.28 12.06
C LEU A 139 14.37 -18.66 11.48
N VAL A 140 13.21 -18.83 10.81
CA VAL A 140 12.89 -20.10 10.13
C VAL A 140 13.95 -20.45 9.10
N VAL A 141 14.33 -19.50 8.25
CA VAL A 141 15.39 -19.70 7.25
C VAL A 141 16.72 -20.04 7.93
N GLY A 142 17.07 -19.35 9.02
CA GLY A 142 18.26 -19.64 9.82
C GLY A 142 18.25 -21.05 10.43
N THR A 143 17.11 -21.52 10.94
CA THR A 143 16.97 -22.90 11.43
C THR A 143 17.15 -23.92 10.31
N LEU A 144 16.56 -23.67 9.14
CA LEU A 144 16.66 -24.56 7.99
C LEU A 144 18.09 -24.62 7.45
N ILE A 145 18.78 -23.48 7.32
CA ILE A 145 20.19 -23.43 6.91
C ILE A 145 21.05 -24.18 7.93
N SER A 146 20.83 -23.98 9.22
CA SER A 146 21.58 -24.67 10.28
C SER A 146 21.41 -26.19 10.20
N ALA A 147 20.19 -26.66 9.94
CA ALA A 147 19.90 -28.07 9.71
C ALA A 147 20.65 -28.64 8.49
N ILE A 148 20.66 -27.92 7.35
CA ILE A 148 21.32 -28.37 6.12
C ILE A 148 22.84 -28.35 6.25
N MET A 149 23.40 -27.34 6.91
CA MET A 149 24.84 -27.18 7.10
C MET A 149 25.42 -28.05 8.21
N HIS A 150 24.55 -28.82 8.86
CA HIS A 150 24.91 -29.69 9.97
C HIS A 150 25.65 -28.96 11.10
N THR A 151 25.33 -27.69 11.33
CA THR A 151 25.98 -26.90 12.37
C THR A 151 25.63 -27.45 13.76
N HIS A 152 26.33 -26.99 14.80
CA HIS A 152 26.10 -27.42 16.18
C HIS A 152 24.59 -27.49 16.50
N GLY A 153 24.10 -28.66 16.94
CA GLY A 153 22.68 -28.87 17.24
C GLY A 153 22.10 -27.87 18.25
N ALA A 154 22.96 -27.28 19.10
CA ALA A 154 22.58 -26.18 19.98
C ALA A 154 22.08 -24.94 19.23
N ILE A 155 22.65 -24.60 18.07
CA ILE A 155 22.23 -23.47 17.23
C ILE A 155 20.87 -23.76 16.61
N LEU A 156 20.69 -24.97 16.06
CA LEU A 156 19.43 -25.42 15.50
C LEU A 156 18.30 -25.35 16.56
N LEU A 157 18.54 -25.91 17.74
CA LEU A 157 17.57 -25.93 18.83
C LEU A 157 17.27 -24.54 19.39
N SER A 158 18.30 -23.71 19.63
CA SER A 158 18.10 -22.35 20.15
C SER A 158 17.35 -21.46 19.17
N CYS A 159 17.73 -21.47 17.88
CA CYS A 159 17.06 -20.70 16.85
C CYS A 159 15.60 -21.17 16.65
N GLY A 160 15.37 -22.50 16.65
CA GLY A 160 14.04 -23.07 16.57
C GLY A 160 13.16 -22.71 17.77
N ALA A 161 13.70 -22.77 18.98
CA ALA A 161 13.00 -22.37 20.20
C ALA A 161 12.62 -20.88 20.19
N ILE A 162 13.53 -20.00 19.77
CA ILE A 162 13.25 -18.56 19.64
C ILE A 162 12.16 -18.31 18.60
N ALA A 163 12.22 -18.97 17.44
CA ALA A 163 11.20 -18.85 16.40
C ALA A 163 9.82 -19.31 16.88
N LEU A 164 9.74 -20.41 17.64
CA LEU A 164 8.50 -20.91 18.24
C LEU A 164 7.96 -19.97 19.32
N ALA A 165 8.83 -19.43 20.19
CA ALA A 165 8.43 -18.46 21.19
C ALA A 165 7.86 -17.19 20.56
N LEU A 166 8.52 -16.68 19.50
CA LEU A 166 8.05 -15.51 18.76
C LEU A 166 6.72 -15.78 18.07
N SER A 167 6.58 -16.95 17.43
CA SER A 167 5.32 -17.38 16.82
C SER A 167 4.19 -17.47 17.86
N GLY A 168 4.44 -18.11 19.02
CA GLY A 168 3.46 -18.19 20.11
C GLY A 168 3.04 -16.83 20.62
N TYR A 169 3.99 -15.91 20.81
CA TYR A 169 3.72 -14.53 21.20
C TYR A 169 2.81 -13.83 20.16
N MET A 170 3.13 -13.94 18.88
CA MET A 170 2.32 -13.37 17.79
C MET A 170 0.92 -13.98 17.73
N PHE A 171 0.79 -15.29 17.96
CA PHE A 171 -0.48 -16.00 17.92
C PHE A 171 -1.46 -15.53 19.01
N ILE A 172 -0.95 -15.30 20.22
CA ILE A 172 -1.74 -14.85 21.36
C ILE A 172 -2.10 -13.36 21.23
N LYS A 173 -1.11 -12.50 20.95
CA LYS A 173 -1.28 -11.04 21.00
C LYS A 173 -1.97 -10.44 19.77
N LYS A 174 -1.90 -11.06 18.59
CA LYS A 174 -2.33 -10.45 17.32
C LYS A 174 -3.26 -11.36 16.52
N LYS A 175 -4.57 -11.20 16.70
CA LYS A 175 -5.62 -12.03 16.05
C LYS A 175 -5.45 -12.14 14.52
N ARG A 176 -5.13 -11.04 13.84
CA ARG A 176 -4.95 -11.01 12.37
C ARG A 176 -3.67 -11.72 11.90
N SER A 177 -2.64 -11.80 12.74
CA SER A 177 -1.34 -12.39 12.39
C SER A 177 -1.24 -13.88 12.71
N ARG A 178 -2.30 -14.49 13.27
CA ARG A 178 -2.34 -15.91 13.63
C ARG A 178 -1.98 -16.85 12.48
N HIS A 179 -2.34 -16.48 11.25
CA HIS A 179 -1.96 -17.27 10.07
C HIS A 179 -0.44 -17.32 9.89
N HIS A 180 0.25 -16.18 9.93
CA HIS A 180 1.72 -16.14 9.81
C HIS A 180 2.40 -16.86 10.97
N ALA A 181 1.92 -16.65 12.20
CA ALA A 181 2.41 -17.39 13.35
C ALA A 181 2.27 -18.91 13.16
N GLY A 182 1.09 -19.37 12.74
CA GLY A 182 0.84 -20.77 12.41
C GLY A 182 1.80 -21.32 11.35
N PHE A 183 1.98 -20.60 10.24
CA PHE A 183 2.94 -20.99 9.20
C PHE A 183 4.37 -21.08 9.72
N ILE A 184 4.84 -20.08 10.47
CA ILE A 184 6.17 -20.07 11.09
C ILE A 184 6.33 -21.30 12.00
N ALA A 185 5.34 -21.58 12.86
CA ALA A 185 5.39 -22.71 13.77
C ALA A 185 5.46 -24.05 13.03
N ILE A 186 4.61 -24.24 12.01
CA ILE A 186 4.57 -25.45 11.20
C ILE A 186 5.92 -25.69 10.51
N LEU A 187 6.50 -24.65 9.89
CA LEU A 187 7.79 -24.76 9.19
C LEU A 187 8.92 -25.11 10.16
N VAL A 188 8.97 -24.49 11.35
CA VAL A 188 10.00 -24.79 12.36
C VAL A 188 9.85 -26.21 12.89
N ILE A 189 8.63 -26.63 13.23
CA ILE A 189 8.36 -27.98 13.74
C ILE A 189 8.77 -29.03 12.71
N PHE A 190 8.36 -28.88 11.44
CA PHE A 190 8.78 -29.82 10.39
C PHE A 190 10.30 -29.85 10.25
N THR A 191 10.95 -28.68 10.22
CA THR A 191 12.41 -28.60 10.12
C THR A 191 13.09 -29.35 11.26
N LEU A 192 12.61 -29.17 12.50
CA LEU A 192 13.15 -29.88 13.67
C LEU A 192 12.89 -31.39 13.62
N ILE A 193 11.70 -31.83 13.22
CA ILE A 193 11.36 -33.26 13.08
C ILE A 193 12.26 -33.93 12.04
N PHE A 194 12.34 -33.36 10.83
CA PHE A 194 13.17 -33.93 9.77
C PHE A 194 14.66 -33.89 10.14
N SER A 195 15.11 -32.84 10.83
CA SER A 195 16.47 -32.78 11.36
C SER A 195 16.71 -33.86 12.40
N ALA A 196 15.79 -34.07 13.35
CA ALA A 196 15.92 -35.13 14.36
C ALA A 196 15.97 -36.51 13.72
N LEU A 197 15.08 -36.82 12.76
CA LEU A 197 15.12 -38.08 12.01
C LEU A 197 16.40 -38.22 11.17
N TYR A 198 17.00 -37.11 10.76
CA TYR A 198 18.27 -37.11 10.05
C TYR A 198 19.46 -37.42 10.97
N TYR A 199 19.56 -36.74 12.10
CA TYR A 199 20.65 -36.88 13.05
C TYR A 199 20.59 -38.16 13.89
N PHE A 200 19.38 -38.69 14.15
CA PHE A 200 19.17 -39.88 14.94
C PHE A 200 18.63 -41.01 14.05
N PRO A 201 19.48 -41.69 13.26
CA PRO A 201 19.04 -42.76 12.36
C PRO A 201 18.39 -43.93 13.09
N GLN A 202 18.67 -44.09 14.39
CA GLN A 202 18.00 -45.08 15.26
C GLN A 202 16.47 -44.87 15.30
N LEU A 203 15.99 -43.64 15.16
CA LEU A 203 14.55 -43.32 15.09
C LEU A 203 13.91 -43.77 13.78
N ARG A 204 14.69 -43.99 12.71
CA ARG A 204 14.15 -44.40 11.40
C ARG A 204 13.71 -45.86 11.34
N ASN A 205 14.30 -46.71 12.18
CA ASN A 205 14.03 -48.15 12.17
C ASN A 205 13.00 -48.56 13.22
N ALA A 206 12.48 -47.62 14.01
CA ALA A 206 11.54 -47.87 15.11
C ALA A 206 10.06 -47.67 14.73
N THR A 207 9.79 -47.16 13.52
CA THR A 207 8.45 -47.00 12.92
C THR A 207 8.21 -48.02 11.84
#